data_AF-A0A9W9D336-F1
#
_entry.id   AF-A0A9W9D336-F1
#
_cell.length_a   1.000
_cell.length_b   1.000
_cell.length_c   1.000
_cell.angle_alpha   90.00
_cell.angle_beta   90.00
_cell.angle_gamma   90.00
#
_symmetry.space_group_name_H-M   'P 1'
#
loop_
_entity.id
_entity.type
_entity.pdbx_description
1 polymer ?
#
loop_
_entity_poly.entity_id
_entity_poly.type
_entity_poly.pdbx_seq_one_letter_code
_entity_poly.pdbx_strand_id
1 'polypeptide(L)'
;MYLRQIDTEVGGFGDETRCQGWRYESWTEWEMEWTLAMWDNLIEVIMDGMSWMSDAPTWGPWRSLVSQPVIDQYLPVDSEHSAVNSFVRTFLTRARKPPFRGIAPMLQIPTDNLMHHFGPKSTRRGFLLFPWQAPGVAFEIPEEEAEWRTDSESARIVDDRGGLYILEGWSNGTEAKMLLPFSIGHNGHLLRGDGYLQEGIGNDKLYHLGICNPAMPYQGTPLALVLTNWAERVVNKNWLVNVHGLTGSKLSWTAADNERFAGDFQLSLHCEPPVDRNTWRHTFPIDRKAHDEL
;
A
#
# COMPACT_ATOMS: atom_id res chain seq x y z
N MET A 1 6.15 -16.53 -0.75
CA MET A 1 6.15 -17.42 0.43
C MET A 1 7.59 -17.82 0.72
N TYR A 2 8.10 -17.42 1.88
CA TYR A 2 9.48 -17.67 2.26
C TYR A 2 9.52 -18.40 3.59
N LEU A 3 10.39 -19.39 3.68
CA LEU A 3 10.64 -20.11 4.91
C LEU A 3 11.90 -19.52 5.54
N ARG A 4 11.79 -19.04 6.77
CA ARG A 4 12.95 -18.62 7.58
C ARG A 4 13.19 -19.64 8.68
N GLN A 5 14.44 -20.08 8.79
CA GLN A 5 14.89 -20.92 9.89
C GLN A 5 15.12 -20.01 11.10
N ILE A 6 14.49 -20.31 12.22
CA ILE A 6 14.68 -19.57 13.48
C ILE A 6 15.46 -20.44 14.46
N ASP A 7 16.42 -19.85 15.16
CA ASP A 7 17.05 -20.48 16.31
C ASP A 7 16.24 -20.23 17.58
N THR A 8 15.64 -21.32 18.09
CA THR A 8 15.13 -21.56 19.44
C THR A 8 14.08 -20.62 20.04
N GLU A 9 12.83 -21.11 20.15
CA GLU A 9 11.99 -20.86 21.33
C GLU A 9 11.95 -22.14 22.18
N VAL A 10 12.06 -21.98 23.50
CA VAL A 10 12.07 -23.08 24.46
C VAL A 10 10.67 -23.69 24.50
N GLY A 11 10.51 -24.87 23.92
CA GLY A 11 9.28 -25.65 23.97
C GLY A 11 8.92 -26.04 25.40
N GLY A 12 7.72 -25.64 25.82
CA GLY A 12 7.11 -26.13 27.05
C GLY A 12 6.66 -27.58 26.91
N PHE A 13 7.23 -28.41 27.79
CA PHE A 13 6.88 -29.78 28.17
C PHE A 13 6.99 -30.90 27.12
N GLY A 14 8.06 -31.69 27.29
CA GLY A 14 7.97 -33.14 27.13
C GLY A 14 8.61 -33.75 25.90
N ASP A 15 9.69 -33.18 25.37
CA ASP A 15 10.67 -33.94 24.57
C ASP A 15 11.94 -33.09 24.39
N GLU A 16 13.12 -33.67 24.63
CA GLU A 16 14.43 -33.01 24.43
C GLU A 16 14.80 -32.88 22.93
N THR A 17 13.84 -32.93 22.03
CA THR A 17 14.06 -32.69 20.60
C THR A 17 13.95 -31.21 20.28
N ARG A 18 15.10 -30.55 20.13
CA ARG A 18 15.21 -29.23 19.47
C ARG A 18 14.79 -29.37 18.00
N CYS A 19 13.50 -29.27 17.71
CA CYS A 19 13.06 -29.07 16.33
C CYS A 19 13.38 -27.63 15.92
N GLN A 20 14.36 -27.47 15.03
CA GLN A 20 14.48 -26.25 14.24
C GLN A 20 13.20 -26.09 13.42
N GLY A 21 12.40 -25.09 13.76
CA GLY A 21 11.13 -24.81 13.08
C GLY A 21 11.33 -23.88 11.90
N TRP A 22 10.63 -24.15 10.79
CA TRP A 22 10.39 -23.15 9.76
C TRP A 22 9.17 -22.33 10.17
N ARG A 23 9.31 -21.01 10.23
CA ARG A 23 8.17 -20.11 10.39
C ARG A 23 7.84 -19.48 9.06
N TYR A 24 6.55 -19.40 8.76
CA TYR A 24 6.04 -18.58 7.68
C TYR A 24 6.16 -17.12 8.09
N GLU A 25 6.99 -16.37 7.38
CA GLU A 25 6.96 -14.92 7.46
C GLU A 25 6.01 -14.40 6.38
N SER A 26 5.11 -13.51 6.78
CA SER A 26 4.11 -12.89 5.92
C SER A 26 4.71 -11.84 4.98
N TRP A 27 5.97 -11.46 5.20
CA TRP A 27 6.79 -10.57 4.38
C TRP A 27 8.28 -10.78 4.67
N THR A 28 9.16 -10.25 3.81
CA THR A 28 10.61 -10.30 3.98
C THR A 28 11.22 -8.91 4.15
N GLU A 29 12.37 -8.81 4.81
CA GLU A 29 13.11 -7.54 4.92
C GLU A 29 13.37 -6.90 3.55
N TRP A 30 13.62 -7.70 2.51
CA TRP A 30 13.75 -7.20 1.15
C TRP A 30 12.46 -6.53 0.63
N GLU A 31 11.28 -7.12 0.86
CA GLU A 31 10.00 -6.50 0.49
C GLU A 31 9.76 -5.18 1.22
N MET A 32 10.16 -5.11 2.50
CA MET A 32 10.08 -3.89 3.28
C MET A 32 11.00 -2.79 2.72
N GLU A 33 12.28 -3.10 2.51
CA GLU A 33 13.25 -2.14 1.95
C GLU A 33 12.84 -1.67 0.55
N TRP A 34 12.33 -2.57 -0.28
CA TRP A 34 11.80 -2.21 -1.59
C TRP A 34 10.60 -1.26 -1.46
N THR A 35 9.67 -1.55 -0.56
CA THR A 35 8.51 -0.68 -0.31
C THR A 35 8.93 0.70 0.20
N LEU A 36 9.90 0.77 1.13
CA LEU A 36 10.44 2.02 1.64
C LEU A 36 11.15 2.82 0.53
N ALA A 37 11.90 2.15 -0.34
CA ALA A 37 12.53 2.82 -1.48
C ALA A 37 11.50 3.40 -2.46
N MET A 38 10.40 2.68 -2.74
CA MET A 38 9.32 3.19 -3.60
C MET A 38 8.52 4.31 -2.93
N TRP A 39 8.37 4.26 -1.61
CA TRP A 39 7.82 5.35 -0.82
C TRP A 39 8.68 6.61 -0.96
N ASP A 40 9.97 6.53 -0.68
CA ASP A 40 10.88 7.69 -0.75
C ASP A 40 10.91 8.27 -2.16
N ASN A 41 11.00 7.43 -3.19
CA ASN A 41 10.93 7.86 -4.59
C ASN A 41 9.63 8.63 -4.91
N LEU A 42 8.47 8.13 -4.46
CA LEU A 42 7.19 8.83 -4.64
C LEU A 42 7.22 10.21 -3.97
N ILE A 43 7.75 10.30 -2.75
CA ILE A 43 7.83 11.59 -2.05
C ILE A 43 8.76 12.57 -2.79
N GLU A 44 9.92 12.08 -3.26
CA GLU A 44 10.88 12.90 -4.00
C GLU A 44 10.28 13.46 -5.28
N VAL A 45 9.59 12.66 -6.10
CA VAL A 45 8.97 13.16 -7.34
C VAL A 45 7.83 14.13 -7.07
N ILE A 46 7.09 13.96 -5.97
CA ILE A 46 6.06 14.92 -5.55
C ILE A 46 6.71 16.25 -5.13
N MET A 47 7.78 16.21 -4.34
CA MET A 47 8.50 17.42 -3.90
C MET A 47 9.17 18.14 -5.06
N ASP A 48 9.76 17.41 -6.01
CA ASP A 48 10.31 18.00 -7.24
C ASP A 48 9.21 18.71 -8.05
N GLY A 49 8.02 18.13 -8.12
CA GLY A 49 6.83 18.75 -8.71
C GLY A 49 6.37 20.06 -8.02
N MET A 50 6.81 20.31 -6.78
CA MET A 50 6.57 21.55 -6.02
C MET A 50 7.70 22.57 -6.13
N SER A 51 8.87 22.20 -6.65
CA SER A 51 10.10 22.99 -6.56
C SER A 51 10.01 24.42 -7.12
N TRP A 52 9.10 24.66 -8.06
CA TRP A 52 8.85 25.96 -8.67
C TRP A 52 7.94 26.88 -7.84
N MET A 53 7.36 26.40 -6.74
CA MET A 53 6.46 27.16 -5.88
C MET A 53 7.25 27.93 -4.82
N SER A 54 6.89 29.20 -4.57
CA SER A 54 7.58 30.04 -3.57
C SER A 54 7.52 29.48 -2.15
N ASP A 55 6.43 28.75 -1.85
CA ASP A 55 6.13 28.20 -0.53
C ASP A 55 6.31 26.67 -0.53
N ALA A 56 7.18 26.15 -1.40
CA ALA A 56 7.44 24.72 -1.52
C ALA A 56 7.89 24.16 -0.16
N PRO A 57 7.22 23.12 0.36
CA PRO A 57 7.58 22.55 1.63
C PRO A 57 8.94 21.86 1.53
N THR A 58 9.88 22.19 2.41
CA THR A 58 11.17 21.52 2.50
C THR A 58 11.10 20.36 3.49
N TRP A 59 12.06 19.44 3.36
CA TRP A 59 12.24 18.40 4.35
C TRP A 59 12.46 18.99 5.76
N GLY A 60 11.70 18.49 6.72
CA GLY A 60 11.94 18.71 8.14
C GLY A 60 12.93 17.70 8.71
N PRO A 61 13.15 17.73 10.05
CA PRO A 61 13.88 16.67 10.73
C PRO A 61 13.22 15.32 10.47
N TRP A 62 14.03 14.25 10.42
CA TRP A 62 13.51 12.91 10.20
C TRP A 62 12.45 12.57 11.27
N ARG A 63 11.30 12.08 10.80
CA ARG A 63 10.18 11.62 11.62
C ARG A 63 9.51 10.45 10.91
N SER A 64 9.05 9.47 11.68
CA SER A 64 8.20 8.39 11.20
C SER A 64 6.83 8.93 10.77
N LEU A 65 6.12 8.20 9.89
CA LEU A 65 4.77 8.59 9.44
C LEU A 65 3.82 8.79 10.61
N VAL A 66 3.85 7.83 11.53
CA VAL A 66 3.10 7.80 12.79
C VAL A 66 4.09 7.64 13.94
N SER A 67 3.85 8.33 15.05
CA SER A 67 4.74 8.23 16.21
C SER A 67 4.71 6.84 16.86
N GLN A 68 5.87 6.38 17.32
CA GLN A 68 6.02 5.08 18.00
C GLN A 68 5.05 4.91 19.19
N PRO A 69 4.84 5.93 20.06
CA PRO A 69 3.88 5.81 21.17
C PRO A 69 2.44 5.59 20.72
N VAL A 70 2.05 6.07 19.53
CA VAL A 70 0.72 5.84 18.97
C VAL A 70 0.63 4.42 18.42
N ILE A 71 1.67 3.95 17.73
CA ILE A 71 1.74 2.57 17.22
C ILE A 71 1.71 1.55 18.38
N ASP A 72 2.46 1.81 19.45
CA ASP A 72 2.60 0.89 20.58
C ASP A 72 1.30 0.75 21.40
N GLN A 73 0.40 1.75 21.36
CA GLN A 73 -0.96 1.63 21.94
C GLN A 73 -1.80 0.51 21.30
N TYR A 74 -1.40 0.06 20.12
CA TYR A 74 -2.10 -0.98 19.35
C TYR A 74 -1.41 -2.33 19.39
N LEU A 75 -0.36 -2.47 20.20
CA LEU A 75 0.23 -3.76 20.54
C LEU A 75 -0.63 -4.42 21.63
N PRO A 76 -1.14 -5.65 21.42
CA PRO A 76 -1.74 -6.38 22.51
C PRO A 76 -0.64 -6.73 23.52
N VAL A 77 -0.95 -6.48 24.79
CA VAL A 77 -0.04 -6.78 25.92
C VAL A 77 0.21 -8.29 26.03
N ASP A 78 -0.72 -9.16 25.59
CA ASP A 78 -0.67 -10.60 25.86
C ASP A 78 -1.25 -11.54 24.76
N SER A 79 -1.36 -11.13 23.48
CA SER A 79 -1.89 -12.04 22.44
C SER A 79 -0.96 -12.18 21.24
N GLU A 80 -0.77 -13.42 20.78
CA GLU A 80 -0.06 -13.83 19.54
C GLU A 80 -0.52 -13.13 18.24
N HIS A 81 -1.49 -12.22 18.32
CA HIS A 81 -2.15 -11.57 17.19
C HIS A 81 -2.18 -10.05 17.40
N SER A 82 -1.17 -9.34 16.90
CA SER A 82 -1.13 -7.87 16.91
C SER A 82 -2.29 -7.29 16.11
N ALA A 83 -2.91 -6.22 16.59
CA ALA A 83 -4.01 -5.55 15.88
C ALA A 83 -3.51 -4.79 14.63
N VAL A 84 -2.21 -4.53 14.56
CA VAL A 84 -1.51 -3.98 13.40
C VAL A 84 -0.51 -5.02 12.90
N ASN A 85 -0.60 -5.38 11.62
CA ASN A 85 0.33 -6.29 10.96
C ASN A 85 1.79 -5.84 11.18
N SER A 86 2.71 -6.78 11.35
CA SER A 86 4.14 -6.47 11.57
C SER A 86 4.75 -5.67 10.41
N PHE A 87 4.30 -5.89 9.17
CA PHE A 87 4.66 -5.11 7.99
C PHE A 87 4.20 -3.66 8.16
N VAL A 88 2.91 -3.43 8.39
CA VAL A 88 2.33 -2.09 8.55
C VAL A 88 3.03 -1.33 9.67
N ARG A 89 3.24 -1.98 10.82
CA ARG A 89 3.98 -1.40 11.94
C ARG A 89 5.37 -0.93 11.50
N THR A 90 6.12 -1.83 10.87
CA THR A 90 7.49 -1.57 10.43
C THR A 90 7.53 -0.45 9.39
N PHE A 91 6.60 -0.46 8.43
CA PHE A 91 6.46 0.59 7.42
C PHE A 91 6.14 1.95 8.08
N LEU A 92 5.15 2.04 8.96
CA LEU A 92 4.76 3.30 9.60
C LEU A 92 5.88 3.91 10.47
N THR A 93 6.69 3.06 11.12
CA THR A 93 7.84 3.48 11.93
C THR A 93 9.03 3.92 11.07
N ARG A 94 9.29 3.25 9.95
CA ARG A 94 10.50 3.48 9.14
C ARG A 94 10.32 4.46 7.99
N ALA A 95 9.12 4.51 7.41
CA ALA A 95 8.82 5.41 6.31
C ALA A 95 8.92 6.86 6.78
N ARG A 96 9.66 7.67 6.02
CA ARG A 96 9.89 9.07 6.33
C ARG A 96 8.60 9.85 6.11
N LYS A 97 8.24 10.69 7.08
CA LYS A 97 7.09 11.59 6.98
C LYS A 97 7.36 12.73 6.00
N PRO A 98 6.58 12.85 4.91
CA PRO A 98 6.69 13.95 3.97
C PRO A 98 6.16 15.26 4.56
N PRO A 99 6.59 16.42 4.03
CA PRO A 99 6.18 17.73 4.53
C PRO A 99 4.85 18.23 3.93
N PHE A 100 4.09 17.36 3.26
CA PHE A 100 2.79 17.64 2.65
C PHE A 100 1.73 16.61 3.10
N ARG A 101 0.48 16.71 2.61
CA ARG A 101 -0.65 15.87 3.08
C ARG A 101 -1.22 14.92 2.03
N GLY A 102 -1.25 15.31 0.76
CA GLY A 102 -1.81 14.50 -0.33
C GLY A 102 -0.77 13.56 -0.96
N ILE A 103 -1.02 12.25 -0.93
CA ILE A 103 -0.12 11.22 -1.49
C ILE A 103 -0.59 10.66 -2.83
N ALA A 104 -1.86 10.86 -3.16
CA ALA A 104 -2.48 10.59 -4.45
C ALA A 104 -3.77 11.44 -4.52
N PRO A 105 -4.42 11.56 -5.69
CA PRO A 105 -5.69 12.29 -5.80
C PRO A 105 -6.70 11.83 -4.76
N MET A 106 -7.15 12.76 -3.89
CA MET A 106 -8.07 12.49 -2.80
C MET A 106 -7.57 11.51 -1.71
N LEU A 107 -6.30 11.10 -1.69
CA LEU A 107 -5.74 10.26 -0.62
C LEU A 107 -4.78 11.04 0.27
N GLN A 108 -4.87 10.81 1.58
CA GLN A 108 -4.07 11.50 2.57
C GLN A 108 -3.04 10.61 3.24
N ILE A 109 -1.93 11.22 3.66
CA ILE A 109 -0.91 10.58 4.49
C ILE A 109 -1.47 10.36 5.90
N PRO A 110 -1.27 9.19 6.52
CA PRO A 110 -1.76 8.91 7.86
C PRO A 110 -1.12 9.87 8.87
N THR A 111 -1.91 10.23 9.89
CA THR A 111 -1.47 11.05 11.02
C THR A 111 -1.77 10.36 12.33
N ASP A 112 -1.12 10.75 13.42
CA ASP A 112 -1.39 10.23 14.76
C ASP A 112 -2.88 10.35 15.13
N ASN A 113 -3.51 11.49 14.81
CA ASN A 113 -4.95 11.67 15.01
C ASN A 113 -5.79 10.69 14.19
N LEU A 114 -5.36 10.42 12.96
CA LEU A 114 -6.01 9.46 12.06
C LEU A 114 -5.92 8.05 12.64
N MET A 115 -4.78 7.68 13.21
CA MET A 115 -4.59 6.41 13.92
C MET A 115 -5.49 6.31 15.16
N HIS A 116 -5.66 7.38 15.92
CA HIS A 116 -6.59 7.38 17.05
C HIS A 116 -8.06 7.20 16.63
N HIS A 117 -8.46 7.83 15.52
CA HIS A 117 -9.84 7.73 15.02
C HIS A 117 -10.10 6.39 14.32
N PHE A 118 -9.15 5.96 13.48
CA PHE A 118 -9.29 4.93 12.47
C PHE A 118 -8.23 3.84 12.57
N GLY A 119 -7.57 3.70 13.71
CA GLY A 119 -6.60 2.64 13.98
C GLY A 119 -7.23 1.24 13.84
N PRO A 120 -6.75 0.21 14.53
CA PRO A 120 -7.18 -1.17 14.30
C PRO A 120 -8.62 -1.49 14.80
N LYS A 121 -9.51 -0.49 14.88
CA LYS A 121 -10.97 -0.71 14.81
C LYS A 121 -11.37 -1.44 13.53
N SER A 122 -10.55 -1.39 12.47
CA SER A 122 -10.62 -2.36 11.37
C SER A 122 -10.20 -3.73 11.90
N THR A 123 -11.19 -4.61 12.04
CA THR A 123 -11.02 -5.87 12.76
C THR A 123 -10.36 -6.94 11.88
N ARG A 124 -9.35 -7.61 12.45
CA ARG A 124 -8.74 -8.90 12.07
C ARG A 124 -8.18 -9.11 10.64
N ARG A 125 -8.41 -8.26 9.62
CA ARG A 125 -7.97 -8.57 8.23
C ARG A 125 -7.50 -7.40 7.36
N GLY A 126 -7.56 -6.15 7.82
CA GLY A 126 -7.14 -5.00 7.02
C GLY A 126 -6.75 -3.77 7.83
N PHE A 127 -5.89 -2.93 7.28
CA PHE A 127 -5.44 -1.67 7.86
C PHE A 127 -5.56 -0.54 6.85
N LEU A 128 -6.33 0.52 7.17
CA LEU A 128 -6.47 1.69 6.30
C LEU A 128 -5.19 2.53 6.34
N LEU A 129 -4.35 2.40 5.32
CA LEU A 129 -3.05 3.06 5.26
C LEU A 129 -3.17 4.50 4.74
N PHE A 130 -3.86 4.70 3.61
CA PHE A 130 -4.08 6.01 3.02
C PHE A 130 -5.58 6.25 2.86
N PRO A 131 -6.21 6.98 3.78
CA PRO A 131 -7.64 7.24 3.70
C PRO A 131 -7.98 8.25 2.62
N TRP A 132 -9.20 8.11 2.12
CA TRP A 132 -9.84 9.14 1.33
C TRP A 132 -10.00 10.44 2.14
N GLN A 133 -9.73 11.57 1.50
CA GLN A 133 -9.67 12.90 2.12
C GLN A 133 -11.00 13.31 2.76
N ALA A 134 -12.11 12.94 2.15
CA ALA A 134 -13.44 13.20 2.69
C ALA A 134 -13.82 12.03 3.63
N PRO A 135 -13.97 12.27 4.94
CA PRO A 135 -14.45 11.24 5.85
C PRO A 135 -15.95 10.99 5.61
N GLY A 136 -16.39 9.75 5.78
CA GLY A 136 -17.81 9.38 5.69
C GLY A 136 -18.38 9.40 4.26
N VAL A 137 -17.54 9.24 3.24
CA VAL A 137 -18.04 9.14 1.86
C VAL A 137 -18.70 7.78 1.70
N ALA A 138 -20.04 7.81 1.67
CA ALA A 138 -20.85 6.65 1.36
C ALA A 138 -20.56 6.13 -0.05
N PHE A 139 -20.75 4.83 -0.24
CA PHE A 139 -20.70 4.23 -1.56
C PHE A 139 -21.81 4.81 -2.44
N GLU A 140 -21.50 5.00 -3.72
CA GLU A 140 -22.46 5.48 -4.70
C GLU A 140 -23.64 4.51 -4.89
N ILE A 141 -23.43 3.21 -4.66
CA ILE A 141 -24.43 2.15 -4.78
C ILE A 141 -24.54 1.38 -3.43
N PRO A 142 -25.65 1.51 -2.69
CA PRO A 142 -25.85 0.86 -1.39
C PRO A 142 -25.81 -0.67 -1.43
N GLU A 143 -26.17 -1.29 -2.56
CA GLU A 143 -26.13 -2.74 -2.73
C GLU A 143 -24.69 -3.28 -2.76
N GLU A 144 -23.77 -2.57 -3.42
CA GLU A 144 -22.34 -2.92 -3.43
C GLU A 144 -21.75 -2.77 -2.02
N GLU A 145 -22.18 -1.75 -1.27
CA GLU A 145 -21.83 -1.64 0.15
C GLU A 145 -22.32 -2.85 0.97
N ALA A 146 -23.52 -3.36 0.69
CA ALA A 146 -24.07 -4.52 1.36
C ALA A 146 -23.26 -5.81 1.05
N GLU A 147 -22.77 -5.98 -0.18
CA GLU A 147 -21.85 -7.07 -0.54
C GLU A 147 -20.56 -7.00 0.27
N TRP A 148 -19.96 -5.82 0.36
CA TRP A 148 -18.78 -5.60 1.20
C TRP A 148 -19.09 -5.87 2.68
N ARG A 149 -20.25 -5.44 3.19
CA ARG A 149 -20.69 -5.70 4.57
C ARG A 149 -21.04 -7.17 4.86
N THR A 150 -21.22 -8.00 3.85
CA THR A 150 -21.64 -9.41 4.00
C THR A 150 -20.50 -10.40 3.75
N ASP A 151 -19.54 -10.06 2.89
CA ASP A 151 -18.30 -10.84 2.76
C ASP A 151 -17.47 -10.72 4.05
N SER A 152 -17.23 -11.84 4.75
CA SER A 152 -16.56 -11.86 6.05
C SER A 152 -15.14 -11.25 6.06
N GLU A 153 -14.47 -11.15 4.90
CA GLU A 153 -13.17 -10.47 4.74
C GLU A 153 -13.32 -8.95 4.59
N SER A 154 -14.36 -8.52 3.89
CA SER A 154 -14.67 -7.15 3.52
C SER A 154 -15.58 -6.43 4.53
N ALA A 155 -16.36 -7.18 5.30
CA ALA A 155 -17.41 -6.70 6.20
C ALA A 155 -16.90 -5.88 7.38
N ARG A 156 -15.59 -5.95 7.60
CA ARG A 156 -14.85 -5.31 8.68
C ARG A 156 -14.02 -4.10 8.21
N ILE A 157 -14.02 -3.83 6.90
CA ILE A 157 -13.28 -2.77 6.21
C ILE A 157 -14.15 -1.51 6.08
N VAL A 158 -15.46 -1.65 6.20
CA VAL A 158 -16.46 -0.60 5.96
C VAL A 158 -16.85 0.09 7.27
N ASP A 159 -16.13 1.15 7.60
CA ASP A 159 -16.59 2.19 8.55
C ASP A 159 -16.66 3.53 7.78
N ASP A 160 -17.42 3.52 6.68
CA ASP A 160 -17.71 4.62 5.73
C ASP A 160 -16.49 5.19 4.95
N ARG A 161 -15.56 4.34 4.52
CA ARG A 161 -14.24 4.82 4.04
C ARG A 161 -13.79 4.19 2.73
N GLY A 162 -13.51 5.04 1.75
CA GLY A 162 -12.59 4.73 0.67
C GLY A 162 -11.15 4.96 1.09
N GLY A 163 -10.21 4.35 0.38
CA GLY A 163 -8.79 4.51 0.59
C GLY A 163 -7.98 3.29 0.18
N LEU A 164 -6.68 3.33 0.48
CA LEU A 164 -5.78 2.19 0.30
C LEU A 164 -5.64 1.43 1.62
N TYR A 165 -5.94 0.14 1.57
CA TYR A 165 -5.84 -0.79 2.69
C TYR A 165 -4.66 -1.72 2.51
N ILE A 166 -4.04 -2.14 3.61
CA ILE A 166 -3.14 -3.29 3.66
C ILE A 166 -3.87 -4.45 4.32
N LEU A 167 -4.00 -5.56 3.62
CA LEU A 167 -4.72 -6.74 4.07
C LEU A 167 -3.78 -7.83 4.58
N GLU A 168 -4.24 -8.53 5.60
CA GLU A 168 -3.60 -9.75 6.07
C GLU A 168 -4.17 -10.94 5.28
N GLY A 169 -3.60 -11.19 4.10
CA GLY A 169 -3.99 -12.30 3.24
C GLY A 169 -3.47 -13.66 3.75
N TRP A 170 -4.00 -14.75 3.19
CA TRP A 170 -3.58 -16.12 3.54
C TRP A 170 -2.15 -16.46 3.10
N SER A 171 -1.61 -15.75 2.11
CA SER A 171 -0.29 -16.00 1.51
C SER A 171 0.74 -14.93 1.83
N ASN A 172 0.34 -13.65 1.88
CA ASN A 172 1.21 -12.49 2.07
C ASN A 172 0.49 -11.46 2.98
N GLY A 173 1.18 -10.93 4.00
CA GLY A 173 0.64 -9.93 4.93
C GLY A 173 0.78 -8.48 4.43
N THR A 174 0.90 -8.30 3.12
CA THR A 174 1.36 -7.05 2.47
C THR A 174 0.49 -6.64 1.29
N GLU A 175 -0.68 -7.27 1.14
CA GLU A 175 -1.58 -7.00 0.03
C GLU A 175 -2.19 -5.60 0.16
N ALA A 176 -1.85 -4.73 -0.78
CA ALA A 176 -2.46 -3.42 -0.95
C ALA A 176 -3.74 -3.56 -1.77
N LYS A 177 -4.86 -3.12 -1.21
CA LYS A 177 -6.18 -3.11 -1.86
C LYS A 177 -6.73 -1.69 -1.88
N MET A 178 -7.04 -1.18 -3.07
CA MET A 178 -7.68 0.12 -3.23
C MET A 178 -9.19 -0.05 -3.17
N LEU A 179 -9.86 0.74 -2.32
CA LEU A 179 -11.32 0.79 -2.22
C LEU A 179 -11.78 2.21 -2.57
N LEU A 180 -12.43 2.37 -3.72
CA LEU A 180 -12.97 3.65 -4.17
C LEU A 180 -14.37 3.89 -3.58
N PRO A 181 -14.72 5.14 -3.23
CA PRO A 181 -16.09 5.46 -2.80
C PRO A 181 -17.14 5.40 -3.93
N PHE A 182 -16.73 5.00 -5.14
CA PHE A 182 -17.56 4.87 -6.32
C PHE A 182 -17.07 3.67 -7.14
N SER A 183 -17.98 3.09 -7.90
CA SER A 183 -17.70 1.92 -8.72
C SER A 183 -16.95 2.32 -10.00
N ILE A 184 -16.13 1.42 -10.51
CA ILE A 184 -15.39 1.57 -11.76
C ILE A 184 -15.52 0.30 -12.60
N GLY A 185 -15.27 0.38 -13.91
CA GLY A 185 -15.40 -0.75 -14.85
C GLY A 185 -16.64 -0.67 -15.74
N HIS A 186 -17.41 0.40 -15.66
CA HIS A 186 -18.59 0.63 -16.50
C HIS A 186 -18.28 0.69 -18.00
N ASN A 187 -17.09 1.17 -18.37
CA ASN A 187 -16.68 1.27 -19.77
C ASN A 187 -15.93 0.02 -20.25
N GLY A 188 -15.60 -0.91 -19.35
CA GLY A 188 -14.96 -2.19 -19.69
C GLY A 188 -13.51 -2.05 -20.17
N HIS A 189 -12.78 -1.03 -19.71
CA HIS A 189 -11.37 -0.81 -20.09
C HIS A 189 -10.40 -1.05 -18.94
N LEU A 190 -10.87 -1.36 -17.74
CA LEU A 190 -10.01 -1.66 -16.60
C LEU A 190 -9.06 -2.82 -16.89
N LEU A 191 -7.76 -2.60 -16.65
CA LEU A 191 -6.71 -3.60 -16.85
C LEU A 191 -6.15 -4.09 -15.52
N ARG A 192 -5.83 -5.38 -15.48
CA ARG A 192 -5.01 -6.02 -14.45
C ARG A 192 -3.53 -5.85 -14.75
N GLY A 193 -2.68 -6.16 -13.78
CA GLY A 193 -1.22 -6.11 -13.94
C GLY A 193 -0.67 -6.92 -15.12
N ASP A 194 -1.32 -8.02 -15.52
CA ASP A 194 -0.94 -8.84 -16.69
C ASP A 194 -1.47 -8.31 -18.04
N GLY A 195 -2.20 -7.18 -18.03
CA GLY A 195 -2.77 -6.55 -19.22
C GLY A 195 -4.10 -7.17 -19.67
N TYR A 196 -4.63 -8.14 -18.93
CA TYR A 196 -5.98 -8.65 -19.17
C TYR A 196 -7.02 -7.70 -18.59
N LEU A 197 -8.20 -7.68 -19.22
CA LEU A 197 -9.34 -6.92 -18.73
C LEU A 197 -9.81 -7.47 -17.38
N GLN A 198 -10.11 -6.56 -16.46
CA GLN A 198 -10.77 -6.88 -15.20
C GLN A 198 -12.26 -7.11 -15.44
N GLU A 199 -12.79 -8.21 -14.94
CA GLU A 199 -14.21 -8.53 -15.08
C GLU A 199 -15.09 -7.80 -14.05
N GLY A 200 -16.21 -7.28 -14.54
CA GLY A 200 -17.28 -6.69 -13.75
C GLY A 200 -17.03 -5.25 -13.31
N ILE A 201 -18.07 -4.67 -12.73
CA ILE A 201 -18.05 -3.35 -12.11
C ILE A 201 -17.80 -3.52 -10.61
N GLY A 202 -17.12 -2.57 -9.99
CA GLY A 202 -17.01 -2.52 -8.53
C GLY A 202 -16.04 -1.47 -8.01
N ASN A 203 -15.98 -1.33 -6.70
CA ASN A 203 -15.20 -0.30 -6.00
C ASN A 203 -13.73 -0.67 -5.78
N ASP A 204 -13.41 -1.94 -5.87
CA ASP A 204 -12.11 -2.49 -5.52
C ASP A 204 -11.31 -3.01 -6.70
N LYS A 205 -11.76 -2.71 -7.92
CA LYS A 205 -11.26 -3.30 -9.16
C LYS A 205 -9.91 -2.72 -9.63
N LEU A 206 -9.41 -1.68 -8.97
CA LEU A 206 -8.12 -1.06 -9.29
C LEU A 206 -6.94 -1.80 -8.69
N TYR A 207 -5.82 -1.76 -9.40
CA TYR A 207 -4.53 -2.28 -8.95
C TYR A 207 -4.55 -3.78 -8.62
N HIS A 208 -5.38 -4.55 -9.32
CA HIS A 208 -5.34 -6.02 -9.23
C HIS A 208 -4.12 -6.55 -9.96
N LEU A 209 -3.37 -7.41 -9.28
CA LEU A 209 -2.24 -8.08 -9.91
C LEU A 209 -2.70 -9.07 -10.99
N GLY A 210 -1.85 -9.24 -11.99
CA GLY A 210 -1.97 -10.30 -12.98
C GLY A 210 -1.81 -11.70 -12.38
N ILE A 211 -2.19 -12.75 -13.13
CA ILE A 211 -1.91 -14.13 -12.72
C ILE A 211 -0.45 -14.43 -13.06
N CYS A 212 0.45 -14.25 -12.09
CA CYS A 212 1.86 -14.58 -12.27
C CYS A 212 2.17 -16.07 -12.10
N ASN A 213 1.40 -16.79 -11.28
CA ASN A 213 1.55 -18.22 -11.09
C ASN A 213 0.17 -18.89 -11.21
N PRO A 214 -0.10 -19.66 -12.28
CA PRO A 214 -1.39 -20.35 -12.43
C PRO A 214 -1.72 -21.33 -11.28
N ALA A 215 -0.70 -21.84 -10.56
CA ALA A 215 -0.91 -22.70 -9.39
C ALA A 215 -1.22 -21.91 -8.10
N MET A 216 -0.93 -20.60 -8.09
CA MET A 216 -1.33 -19.65 -7.04
C MET A 216 -1.89 -18.39 -7.71
N PRO A 217 -3.08 -18.50 -8.33
CA PRO A 217 -3.60 -17.47 -9.23
C PRO A 217 -3.96 -16.17 -8.51
N TYR A 218 -4.17 -16.24 -7.19
CA TYR A 218 -4.51 -15.11 -6.34
C TYR A 218 -3.27 -14.69 -5.54
N GLN A 219 -2.51 -13.75 -6.09
CA GLN A 219 -1.46 -13.04 -5.37
C GLN A 219 -1.95 -11.64 -5.07
N GLY A 220 -1.92 -11.27 -3.79
CA GLY A 220 -2.19 -9.91 -3.38
C GLY A 220 -1.19 -8.93 -3.99
N THR A 221 -1.65 -7.72 -4.30
CA THR A 221 -0.82 -6.67 -4.90
C THR A 221 0.15 -6.10 -3.87
N PRO A 222 1.48 -6.12 -4.08
CA PRO A 222 2.43 -5.46 -3.18
C PRO A 222 2.23 -3.94 -3.15
N LEU A 223 2.27 -3.33 -1.97
CA LEU A 223 2.22 -1.87 -1.81
C LEU A 223 3.25 -1.13 -2.67
N ALA A 224 4.46 -1.67 -2.78
CA ALA A 224 5.54 -1.10 -3.59
C ALA A 224 5.13 -0.85 -5.05
N LEU A 225 4.35 -1.75 -5.66
CA LEU A 225 3.89 -1.57 -7.04
C LEU A 225 2.89 -0.42 -7.18
N VAL A 226 1.97 -0.30 -6.22
CA VAL A 226 1.01 0.81 -6.18
C VAL A 226 1.74 2.14 -6.07
N LEU A 227 2.72 2.24 -5.15
CA LEU A 227 3.54 3.45 -4.97
C LEU A 227 4.36 3.78 -6.22
N THR A 228 4.90 2.76 -6.90
CA THR A 228 5.64 2.94 -8.17
C THR A 228 4.74 3.52 -9.24
N ASN A 229 3.54 2.94 -9.44
CA ASN A 229 2.58 3.43 -10.42
C ASN A 229 2.18 4.89 -10.12
N TRP A 230 1.94 5.23 -8.85
CA TRP A 230 1.63 6.61 -8.46
C TRP A 230 2.77 7.57 -8.80
N ALA A 231 4.02 7.18 -8.55
CA ALA A 231 5.19 8.00 -8.89
C ALA A 231 5.26 8.26 -10.40
N GLU A 232 5.02 7.24 -11.23
CA GLU A 232 4.95 7.40 -12.69
C GLU A 232 3.84 8.38 -13.12
N ARG A 233 2.69 8.40 -12.45
CA ARG A 233 1.62 9.36 -12.75
C ARG A 233 2.06 10.81 -12.49
N VAL A 234 2.88 11.03 -11.46
CA VAL A 234 3.48 12.34 -11.18
C VAL A 234 4.51 12.72 -12.24
N VAL A 235 5.45 11.82 -12.54
CA VAL A 235 6.52 12.03 -13.53
C VAL A 235 5.95 12.32 -14.92
N ASN A 236 4.93 11.58 -15.32
CA ASN A 236 4.25 11.76 -16.60
C ASN A 236 3.30 12.98 -16.62
N LYS A 237 3.20 13.74 -15.52
CA LYS A 237 2.32 14.91 -15.36
C LYS A 237 0.84 14.60 -15.55
N ASN A 238 0.46 13.34 -15.34
CA ASN A 238 -0.93 12.90 -15.37
C ASN A 238 -1.66 13.29 -14.10
N TRP A 239 -0.94 13.35 -12.98
CA TRP A 239 -1.43 13.90 -11.72
C TRP A 239 -0.76 15.23 -11.42
N LEU A 240 -1.56 16.18 -10.93
CA LEU A 240 -1.11 17.54 -10.64
C LEU A 240 -0.64 17.63 -9.20
N VAL A 241 0.38 18.46 -8.97
CA VAL A 241 0.95 18.72 -7.64
C VAL A 241 0.67 20.18 -7.26
N ASN A 242 0.30 20.41 -6.00
CA ASN A 242 0.17 21.73 -5.39
C ASN A 242 0.95 21.80 -4.06
N VAL A 243 0.87 22.93 -3.35
CA VAL A 243 1.55 23.15 -2.06
C VAL A 243 1.17 22.16 -0.95
N HIS A 244 0.12 21.35 -1.14
CA HIS A 244 -0.37 20.38 -0.17
C HIS A 244 -0.11 18.92 -0.56
N GLY A 245 0.55 18.66 -1.69
CA GLY A 245 0.78 17.30 -2.21
C GLY A 245 0.19 17.11 -3.59
N LEU A 246 -0.15 15.85 -3.89
CA LEU A 246 -0.93 15.54 -5.08
C LEU A 246 -2.37 16.02 -4.94
N THR A 247 -2.89 16.60 -6.02
CA THR A 247 -4.27 17.06 -6.14
C THR A 247 -4.99 16.35 -7.28
N GLY A 248 -6.31 16.44 -7.28
CA GLY A 248 -7.17 15.81 -8.25
C GLY A 248 -8.53 15.51 -7.64
N SER A 249 -9.38 14.89 -8.45
CA SER A 249 -10.73 14.50 -8.03
C SER A 249 -10.98 13.02 -8.34
N LYS A 250 -12.22 12.57 -8.12
CA LYS A 250 -12.74 11.29 -8.64
C LYS A 250 -12.34 11.04 -10.11
N LEU A 251 -12.28 12.08 -10.94
CA LEU A 251 -11.95 11.97 -12.36
C LEU A 251 -10.55 11.38 -12.62
N SER A 252 -9.60 11.64 -11.72
CA SER A 252 -8.24 11.11 -11.83
C SER A 252 -8.23 9.59 -11.77
N TRP A 253 -9.15 8.99 -11.02
CA TRP A 253 -9.28 7.54 -10.87
C TRP A 253 -10.14 6.91 -11.96
N THR A 254 -11.19 7.61 -12.42
CA THR A 254 -12.04 7.10 -13.52
C THR A 254 -11.29 7.00 -14.85
N ALA A 255 -10.14 7.68 -14.99
CA ALA A 255 -9.25 7.52 -16.14
C ALA A 255 -8.76 6.07 -16.33
N ALA A 256 -8.71 5.27 -15.27
CA ALA A 256 -8.35 3.86 -15.36
C ALA A 256 -9.33 3.03 -16.20
N ASP A 257 -10.58 3.47 -16.31
CA ASP A 257 -11.63 2.83 -17.12
C ASP A 257 -11.88 3.63 -18.41
N ASN A 258 -10.80 4.12 -19.01
CA ASN A 258 -10.82 4.79 -20.30
C ASN A 258 -9.79 4.13 -21.21
N GLU A 259 -10.19 3.74 -22.43
CA GLU A 259 -9.33 3.03 -23.39
C GLU A 259 -7.95 3.69 -23.58
N ARG A 260 -7.90 5.02 -23.60
CA ARG A 260 -6.66 5.78 -23.83
C ARG A 260 -5.73 5.77 -22.62
N PHE A 261 -6.28 5.67 -21.41
CA PHE A 261 -5.54 5.86 -20.16
C PHE A 261 -5.51 4.61 -19.29
N ALA A 262 -6.20 3.52 -19.65
CA ALA A 262 -6.27 2.32 -18.82
C ALA A 262 -4.89 1.71 -18.53
N GLY A 263 -3.99 1.69 -19.52
CA GLY A 263 -2.62 1.20 -19.36
C GLY A 263 -1.80 1.98 -18.34
N ASP A 264 -2.19 3.21 -18.01
CA ASP A 264 -1.53 4.01 -16.99
C ASP A 264 -1.74 3.52 -15.56
N PHE A 265 -2.78 2.71 -15.33
CA PHE A 265 -3.14 2.14 -14.03
C PHE A 265 -2.73 0.68 -13.90
N GLN A 266 -2.18 0.10 -14.96
CA GLN A 266 -1.64 -1.24 -14.96
C GLN A 266 -0.38 -1.29 -14.07
N LEU A 267 -0.30 -2.31 -13.23
CA LEU A 267 0.88 -2.58 -12.43
C LEU A 267 1.86 -3.44 -13.21
N SER A 268 3.01 -2.87 -13.55
CA SER A 268 4.10 -3.58 -14.21
C SER A 268 4.83 -4.49 -13.22
N LEU A 269 4.36 -5.72 -13.06
CA LEU A 269 5.15 -6.79 -12.44
C LEU A 269 5.55 -7.78 -13.53
N HIS A 270 6.83 -7.85 -13.85
CA HIS A 270 7.35 -8.98 -14.60
C HIS A 270 7.28 -10.21 -13.69
N CYS A 271 6.44 -11.16 -14.05
CA CYS A 271 6.28 -12.43 -13.33
C CYS A 271 7.51 -13.36 -13.46
N GLU A 272 8.61 -12.88 -14.05
CA GLU A 272 9.90 -13.55 -14.08
C GLU A 272 10.69 -13.17 -12.82
N PRO A 273 11.23 -14.15 -12.07
CA PRO A 273 12.09 -13.84 -10.94
C PRO A 273 13.30 -13.04 -11.45
N PRO A 274 13.71 -11.94 -10.79
CA PRO A 274 14.92 -11.25 -11.17
C PRO A 274 16.10 -12.21 -11.02
N VAL A 275 16.75 -12.52 -12.14
CA VAL A 275 17.87 -13.47 -12.23
C VAL A 275 19.11 -12.94 -11.47
N ASP A 276 19.15 -11.64 -11.13
CA ASP A 276 20.25 -11.02 -10.39
C ASP A 276 19.75 -9.88 -9.47
N ARG A 277 20.33 -9.78 -8.26
CA ARG A 277 20.12 -8.64 -7.34
C ARG A 277 20.70 -7.34 -7.90
N ASN A 278 21.61 -7.41 -8.88
CA ASN A 278 22.30 -6.24 -9.44
C ASN A 278 21.57 -5.55 -10.61
N THR A 279 20.63 -6.23 -11.29
CA THR A 279 19.96 -5.67 -12.47
C THR A 279 19.06 -4.47 -12.17
N TRP A 280 18.50 -4.37 -10.96
CA TRP A 280 17.62 -3.25 -10.59
C TRP A 280 18.33 -1.91 -10.45
N ARG A 281 19.63 -1.88 -10.13
CA ARG A 281 20.42 -0.64 -10.09
C ARG A 281 20.53 0.05 -11.45
N HIS A 282 20.29 -0.69 -12.54
CA HIS A 282 20.41 -0.19 -13.90
C HIS A 282 19.05 0.14 -14.54
N THR A 283 17.95 -0.48 -14.08
CA THR A 283 16.60 -0.21 -14.63
C THR A 283 15.98 1.07 -14.07
N PHE A 284 16.33 1.46 -12.84
CA PHE A 284 15.91 2.72 -12.23
C PHE A 284 17.12 3.35 -11.52
N PRO A 285 17.83 4.31 -12.16
CA PRO A 285 18.98 4.94 -11.54
C PRO A 285 18.50 5.87 -10.42
N ILE A 286 18.50 5.36 -9.19
CA ILE A 286 18.45 6.21 -7.99
C ILE A 286 19.83 6.85 -7.87
N ASP A 287 19.96 8.12 -8.24
CA ASP A 287 21.20 8.87 -8.07
C ASP A 287 21.43 9.18 -6.58
N ARG A 288 22.09 8.27 -5.87
CA ARG A 288 22.42 8.41 -4.44
C ARG A 288 23.58 9.38 -4.16
N LYS A 289 23.76 10.44 -4.95
CA LYS A 289 24.89 11.38 -4.75
C LYS A 289 24.70 12.45 -3.68
N ALA A 290 23.64 12.43 -2.87
CA ALA A 290 23.35 13.52 -1.94
C ALA A 290 23.53 13.22 -0.45
N HIS A 291 24.13 12.10 -0.02
CA HIS A 291 24.13 11.75 1.41
C HIS A 291 25.48 11.37 2.06
N ASP A 292 26.61 11.67 1.43
CA ASP A 292 27.95 11.42 2.04
C ASP A 292 28.69 12.69 2.50
N GLU A 293 28.02 13.83 2.64
CA GLU A 293 28.58 14.98 3.38
C GLU A 293 27.53 15.56 4.35
N LEU A 294 27.50 15.01 5.56
CA LEU A 294 27.18 15.68 6.83
C LEU A 294 27.51 14.77 8.02
#